data_AF-A0A965TUB7-F1
#
_entry.id   AF-A0A965TUB7-F1
#
_cell.length_a   1.000
_cell.length_b   1.000
_cell.length_c   1.000
_cell.angle_alpha   90.00
_cell.angle_beta   90.00
_cell.angle_gamma   90.00
#
_symmetry.space_group_name_H-M   'P 1'
#
loop_
_entity.id
_entity.type
_entity.pdbx_description
1 polymer ?
#
loop_
_entity_poly.entity_id
_entity_poly.type
_entity_poly.pdbx_seq_one_letter_code
_entity_poly.pdbx_strand_id
1 'polypeptide(L)'
;MLNQTLSTIALATRGSLDRFADRPDFMFNSGLGWVGLILHGLFNLAIIAALVVLIVHLVRSGKRNKLQAAHAPGTNTDSPVQATTIDPAASALTILNERYAKGEVSEEDYSKIKKNLTE
;
A
#
# COMPACT_ATOMS: atom_id res chain seq x y z
N MET A 1 -11.09 5.76 84.50
CA MET A 1 -11.21 4.66 83.52
C MET A 1 -11.38 5.19 82.08
N LEU A 2 -10.61 6.20 81.66
CA LEU A 2 -10.70 6.78 80.30
C LEU A 2 -9.44 6.54 79.44
N ASN A 3 -8.40 5.90 79.99
CA ASN A 3 -7.12 5.72 79.30
C ASN A 3 -6.97 4.39 78.56
N GLN A 4 -7.95 3.47 78.65
CA GLN A 4 -7.89 2.19 77.93
C GLN A 4 -8.67 2.20 76.61
N THR A 5 -9.54 3.20 76.38
CA THR A 5 -10.27 3.35 75.12
C THR A 5 -9.42 3.97 74.01
N LEU A 6 -8.42 4.78 74.35
CA LEU A 6 -7.52 5.39 73.36
C LEU A 6 -6.50 4.39 72.78
N SER A 7 -6.11 3.36 73.56
CA SER A 7 -5.21 2.30 73.09
C SER A 7 -5.88 1.42 72.02
N THR A 8 -7.19 1.19 72.13
CA THR A 8 -7.96 0.37 71.19
C THR A 8 -8.20 1.09 69.85
N ILE A 9 -8.36 2.42 69.87
CA ILE A 9 -8.54 3.21 68.64
C ILE A 9 -7.22 3.34 67.87
N ALA A 10 -6.08 3.43 68.56
CA ALA A 10 -4.75 3.48 67.92
C ALA A 10 -4.35 2.15 67.23
N LEU A 11 -4.92 1.01 67.66
CA LEU A 11 -4.61 -0.30 67.09
C LEU A 11 -5.43 -0.62 65.83
N ALA A 12 -6.55 0.07 65.58
CA ALA A 12 -7.40 -0.15 64.41
C ALA A 12 -6.89 0.53 63.12
N THR A 13 -5.98 1.50 63.22
CA THR A 13 -5.48 2.27 62.05
C THR A 13 -4.21 1.66 61.42
N ARG A 14 -3.65 0.59 62.00
CA ARG A 14 -2.39 -0.02 61.52
C ARG A 14 -2.58 -1.24 60.61
N GLY A 15 -3.82 -1.58 60.23
CA GLY A 15 -4.13 -2.78 59.44
C GLY A 15 -4.73 -2.53 58.06
N SER A 16 -4.91 -1.28 57.61
CA SER A 16 -5.60 -0.98 56.34
C SER A 16 -4.70 -0.53 55.19
N LEU A 17 -3.40 -0.30 55.42
CA LEU A 17 -2.47 0.10 54.37
C LEU A 17 -1.84 -1.08 53.62
N ASP A 18 -1.87 -2.28 54.21
CA ASP A 18 -1.25 -3.47 53.60
C ASP A 18 -2.18 -4.17 52.58
N ARG A 19 -3.48 -3.83 52.55
CA ARG A 19 -4.46 -4.45 51.62
C ARG A 19 -4.51 -3.82 50.22
N PHE A 20 -3.84 -2.69 50.01
CA PHE A 20 -3.78 -2.03 48.71
C PHE A 20 -2.46 -2.27 47.95
N ALA A 21 -1.52 -2.99 48.55
CA ALA A 21 -0.27 -3.39 47.90
C ALA A 21 -0.41 -4.68 47.08
N ASP A 22 -1.54 -5.39 47.21
CA ASP A 22 -1.77 -6.71 46.64
C ASP A 22 -2.74 -6.64 45.46
N ARG A 23 -2.31 -6.04 44.34
CA ARG A 23 -2.61 -6.46 42.94
C ARG A 23 -1.67 -5.78 41.93
N PRO A 24 -0.39 -6.18 41.87
CA PRO A 24 0.35 -6.05 40.61
C PRO A 24 -0.15 -7.14 39.64
N ASP A 25 -1.35 -6.97 39.09
CA ASP A 25 -1.84 -7.73 37.93
C ASP A 25 -1.06 -7.35 36.64
N PHE A 26 0.16 -6.83 36.78
CA PHE A 26 1.11 -6.52 35.70
C PHE A 26 2.06 -7.68 35.39
N MET A 27 1.79 -8.88 35.92
CA MET A 27 2.70 -10.04 35.80
C MET A 27 2.46 -10.96 34.59
N PHE A 28 1.61 -10.59 33.62
CA PHE A 28 1.32 -11.46 32.46
C PHE A 28 1.52 -10.79 31.10
N ASN A 29 2.64 -10.10 30.84
CA ASN A 29 3.06 -9.95 29.44
C ASN A 29 4.51 -9.56 29.13
N SER A 30 5.46 -9.68 30.06
CA SER A 30 6.82 -9.16 29.83
C SER A 30 7.61 -9.91 28.75
N GLY A 31 7.18 -11.12 28.34
CA GLY A 31 7.79 -11.88 27.23
C GLY A 31 7.06 -11.75 25.88
N LEU A 32 5.72 -11.75 25.88
CA LEU A 32 4.93 -11.59 24.65
C LEU A 32 4.87 -10.14 24.17
N GLY A 33 5.14 -9.16 25.04
CA GLY A 33 5.11 -7.74 24.68
C GLY A 33 6.15 -7.35 23.63
N TRP A 34 7.38 -7.87 23.73
CA TRP A 34 8.47 -7.56 22.80
C TRP A 34 8.26 -8.21 21.44
N VAL A 35 7.80 -9.47 21.44
CA VAL A 35 7.42 -10.19 20.21
C VAL A 35 6.21 -9.52 19.57
N GLY A 36 5.23 -9.10 20.36
CA GLY A 36 4.10 -8.30 19.90
C GLY A 36 4.51 -6.96 19.29
N LEU A 37 5.50 -6.28 19.87
CA LEU A 37 6.03 -5.02 19.35
C LEU A 37 6.73 -5.20 17.99
N ILE A 38 7.52 -6.26 17.85
CA ILE A 38 8.20 -6.60 16.60
C ILE A 38 7.19 -7.01 15.52
N LEU A 39 6.25 -7.91 15.86
CA LEU A 39 5.20 -8.34 14.93
C LEU A 39 4.30 -7.18 14.52
N HIS A 40 3.90 -6.33 15.45
CA HIS A 40 3.10 -5.14 15.17
C HIS A 40 3.87 -4.13 14.31
N GLY A 41 5.17 -3.94 14.59
CA GLY A 41 6.05 -3.10 13.77
C GLY A 41 6.20 -3.62 12.34
N LEU A 42 6.46 -4.92 12.17
CA LEU A 42 6.54 -5.56 10.86
C LEU A 42 5.20 -5.52 10.10
N PHE A 43 4.10 -5.76 10.79
CA PHE A 43 2.76 -5.68 10.22
C PHE A 43 2.42 -4.27 9.75
N ASN A 44 2.72 -3.26 10.56
CA ASN A 44 2.53 -1.85 10.20
C ASN A 44 3.42 -1.45 9.01
N LEU A 45 4.69 -1.87 9.02
CA LEU A 45 5.60 -1.67 7.90
C LEU A 45 5.10 -2.32 6.60
N ALA A 46 4.56 -3.53 6.69
CA ALA A 46 3.97 -4.23 5.54
C ALA A 46 2.74 -3.49 4.99
N ILE A 47 1.87 -2.95 5.86
CA ILE A 47 0.74 -2.11 5.45
C ILE A 47 1.23 -0.85 4.73
N ILE A 48 2.23 -0.16 5.26
CA ILE A 48 2.79 1.04 4.63
C ILE A 48 3.38 0.69 3.26
N ALA A 49 4.16 -0.38 3.16
CA ALA A 49 4.73 -0.84 1.90
C ALA A 49 3.65 -1.19 0.87
N ALA A 50 2.60 -1.91 1.28
CA ALA A 50 1.46 -2.23 0.43
C ALA A 50 0.71 -0.97 -0.04
N LEU A 51 0.54 0.02 0.85
CA LEU A 51 -0.09 1.31 0.52
C LEU A 51 0.74 2.07 -0.53
N VAL A 52 2.05 2.13 -0.38
CA VAL A 52 2.95 2.77 -1.35
C VAL A 52 2.87 2.06 -2.71
N VAL A 53 2.93 0.73 -2.72
CA VAL A 53 2.76 -0.06 -3.95
C VAL A 53 1.39 0.21 -4.58
N LEU A 54 0.33 0.27 -3.79
CA LEU A 54 -1.03 0.56 -4.28
C LEU A 54 -1.10 1.95 -4.92
N ILE A 55 -0.51 2.97 -4.29
CA ILE A 55 -0.46 4.33 -4.83
C ILE A 55 0.33 4.35 -6.14
N VAL A 56 1.53 3.77 -6.17
CA VAL A 56 2.35 3.69 -7.40
C VAL A 56 1.63 2.91 -8.49
N HIS A 57 0.99 1.81 -8.14
CA HIS A 57 0.21 1.00 -9.07
C HIS A 57 -0.98 1.79 -9.60
N LEU A 58 -1.69 2.55 -8.78
CA LEU A 58 -2.82 3.38 -9.21
C LEU A 58 -2.38 4.51 -10.14
N VAL A 59 -1.30 5.22 -9.78
CA VAL A 59 -0.68 6.26 -10.60
C VAL A 59 -0.21 5.70 -11.94
N ARG A 60 0.36 4.48 -11.94
CA ARG A 60 0.84 3.81 -13.16
C ARG A 60 -0.29 3.16 -13.97
N SER A 61 -1.39 2.75 -13.33
CA SER A 61 -2.51 2.04 -13.96
C SER A 61 -3.52 2.95 -14.63
N GLY A 62 -3.47 4.26 -14.38
CA GLY A 62 -4.27 5.26 -15.10
C GLY A 62 -4.11 5.24 -16.63
N LYS A 63 -3.12 4.52 -17.18
CA LYS A 63 -2.90 4.38 -18.63
C LYS A 63 -3.38 3.06 -19.25
N ARG A 64 -3.87 2.08 -18.46
CA ARG A 64 -4.23 0.73 -18.97
C ARG A 64 -5.73 0.40 -18.95
N ASN A 65 -6.55 1.19 -18.27
CA ASN A 65 -7.98 0.88 -18.12
C ASN A 65 -8.85 1.27 -19.33
N LYS A 66 -8.27 1.89 -20.38
CA LYS A 66 -9.00 2.23 -21.61
C LYS A 66 -8.99 1.13 -22.68
N LEU A 67 -8.29 0.01 -22.45
CA LEU A 67 -8.19 -1.11 -23.39
C LEU A 67 -8.88 -2.39 -22.91
N GLN A 68 -9.21 -2.51 -21.61
CA GLN A 68 -9.86 -3.71 -21.05
C GLN A 68 -11.39 -3.64 -20.95
N ALA A 69 -12.02 -2.51 -21.27
CA ALA A 69 -13.48 -2.45 -21.45
C ALA A 69 -13.95 -2.97 -22.82
N ALA A 70 -13.03 -3.41 -23.70
CA ALA A 70 -13.32 -3.94 -25.03
C ALA A 70 -12.99 -5.43 -25.20
N HIS A 71 -12.52 -6.14 -24.16
CA HIS A 71 -12.17 -7.55 -24.27
C HIS A 71 -13.31 -8.45 -23.78
N ALA A 72 -14.28 -8.66 -24.68
CA ALA A 72 -15.13 -9.84 -24.64
C ALA A 72 -14.23 -11.11 -24.70
N PRO A 73 -14.59 -12.22 -24.04
CA PRO A 73 -13.76 -13.42 -24.00
C PRO A 73 -13.83 -14.14 -25.36
N GLY A 74 -12.85 -13.84 -26.22
CA GLY A 74 -12.56 -14.59 -27.43
C GLY A 74 -11.57 -15.70 -27.12
N THR A 75 -12.06 -16.92 -27.21
CA THR A 75 -11.35 -18.19 -27.04
C THR A 75 -10.12 -18.31 -27.96
N ASN A 76 -9.02 -18.78 -27.38
CA ASN A 76 -7.98 -19.64 -27.96
C ASN A 76 -7.57 -19.40 -29.42
N THR A 77 -6.38 -18.88 -29.63
CA THR A 77 -5.50 -19.42 -30.68
C THR A 77 -4.05 -19.09 -30.36
N ASP A 78 -3.35 -20.08 -29.81
CA ASP A 78 -1.93 -20.28 -30.07
C ASP A 78 -1.75 -20.43 -31.58
N SER A 79 -1.06 -19.50 -32.24
CA SER A 79 -0.18 -19.82 -33.38
C SER A 79 0.68 -18.65 -33.83
N PRO A 80 1.88 -18.95 -34.38
CA PRO A 80 2.98 -18.01 -34.55
C PRO A 80 2.96 -17.32 -35.92
N VAL A 81 3.59 -16.15 -35.99
CA VAL A 81 4.09 -15.49 -37.22
C VAL A 81 3.13 -15.53 -38.40
N GLN A 82 2.16 -14.61 -38.42
CA GLN A 82 1.62 -14.13 -39.69
C GLN A 82 2.18 -12.75 -39.96
N ALA A 83 2.94 -12.67 -41.06
CA ALA A 83 3.28 -11.45 -41.75
C ALA A 83 1.97 -10.75 -42.13
N THR A 84 1.44 -9.97 -41.19
CA THR A 84 0.44 -8.96 -41.50
C THR A 84 1.10 -8.02 -42.50
N THR A 85 0.43 -7.77 -43.62
CA THR A 85 0.74 -6.68 -44.54
C THR A 85 0.64 -5.39 -43.73
N ILE A 86 1.72 -5.05 -43.00
CA ILE A 86 1.74 -3.86 -42.17
C ILE A 86 1.87 -2.74 -43.19
N ASP A 87 0.75 -2.06 -43.42
CA ASP A 87 0.74 -0.79 -44.11
C ASP A 87 1.86 0.06 -43.49
N PRO A 88 2.96 0.35 -44.23
CA PRO A 88 4.14 0.97 -43.66
C PRO A 88 3.81 2.32 -43.04
N ALA A 89 2.75 2.98 -43.53
CA ALA A 89 2.20 4.20 -42.94
C ALA A 89 1.62 3.97 -41.54
N ALA A 90 0.88 2.87 -41.32
CA ALA A 90 0.33 2.52 -40.01
C ALA A 90 1.44 2.18 -38.98
N SER A 91 2.49 1.47 -39.42
CA SER A 91 3.66 1.21 -38.59
C SER A 91 4.41 2.50 -38.24
N ALA A 92 4.62 3.38 -39.23
CA ALA A 92 5.35 4.63 -39.05
C ALA A 92 4.59 5.61 -38.14
N LEU A 93 3.26 5.70 -38.26
CA LEU A 93 2.42 6.49 -37.36
C LEU A 93 2.52 6.00 -35.91
N THR A 94 2.57 4.68 -35.71
CA THR A 94 2.69 4.09 -34.37
C THR A 94 4.03 4.47 -33.71
N ILE A 95 5.13 4.38 -34.47
CA ILE A 95 6.47 4.77 -33.99
C ILE A 95 6.54 6.28 -33.72
N LEU A 96 5.96 7.11 -34.60
CA LEU A 96 5.91 8.56 -34.43
C LEU A 96 5.16 8.97 -33.16
N ASN A 97 4.00 8.35 -32.90
CA ASN A 97 3.22 8.59 -31.69
C ASN A 97 3.98 8.19 -30.42
N GLU A 98 4.73 7.08 -30.47
CA GLU A 98 5.56 6.65 -29.34
C GLU A 98 6.66 7.67 -29.03
N ARG A 99 7.36 8.18 -30.04
CA ARG A 99 8.44 9.16 -29.87
C ARG A 99 7.95 10.51 -29.36
N TYR A 100 6.80 10.98 -29.86
CA TYR A 100 6.16 12.19 -29.35
C TYR A 100 5.76 12.03 -27.88
N ALA A 101 5.19 10.87 -27.49
CA ALA A 101 4.83 10.59 -26.10
C ALA A 101 6.05 10.50 -25.16
N LYS A 102 7.23 10.14 -25.68
CA LYS A 102 8.51 10.17 -24.96
C LYS A 102 9.14 11.57 -24.90
N GLY A 103 8.65 12.53 -25.67
CA GLY A 103 9.25 13.86 -25.81
C GLY A 103 10.53 13.87 -26.66
N GLU A 104 10.76 12.83 -27.46
CA GLU A 104 11.91 12.75 -28.38
C GLU A 104 11.69 13.56 -29.68
N VAL A 105 10.46 13.99 -29.92
CA VAL A 105 10.02 14.74 -31.10
C VAL A 105 9.22 15.95 -30.64
N SER A 106 9.51 17.13 -31.20
CA SER A 106 8.77 18.36 -30.91
C SER A 106 7.38 18.35 -31.58
N GLU A 107 6.47 19.20 -31.11
CA GLU A 107 5.11 19.28 -31.64
C GLU A 107 5.07 19.71 -33.12
N GLU A 108 6.00 20.58 -33.52
CA GLU A 108 6.14 21.05 -34.89
C GLU A 108 6.55 19.91 -35.83
N ASP A 109 7.51 19.09 -35.39
CA ASP A 109 8.02 17.96 -36.19
C ASP A 109 7.01 16.82 -36.26
N TYR A 110 6.33 16.52 -35.14
CA TYR A 110 5.23 15.55 -35.11
C TYR A 110 4.15 15.89 -36.15
N SER A 111 3.73 17.15 -36.20
CA SER A 111 2.68 17.61 -37.11
C SER A 111 3.07 17.51 -38.58
N LYS A 112 4.34 17.77 -38.92
CA LYS A 112 4.86 17.63 -40.30
C LYS A 112 4.90 16.17 -40.75
N ILE A 113 5.47 15.30 -39.92
CA ILE A 113 5.64 13.88 -40.25
C ILE A 113 4.28 13.18 -40.32
N LYS A 114 3.35 13.54 -39.43
CA LYS A 114 1.99 13.01 -39.44
C LYS A 114 1.25 13.32 -40.75
N LYS A 115 1.36 14.56 -41.26
CA LYS A 115 0.74 14.94 -42.55
C LYS A 115 1.32 14.13 -43.70
N ASN A 116 2.64 13.99 -43.76
CA ASN A 116 3.33 13.22 -44.79
C ASN A 116 3.01 11.71 -44.77
N LEU A 117 2.60 11.17 -43.62
CA LEU A 117 2.21 9.77 -43.46
C LEU A 117 0.74 9.50 -43.83
N THR A 118 -0.07 10.55 -44.00
CA THR A 118 -1.52 10.44 -44.26
C THR A 118 -1.96 11.00 -45.61
N GLU A 119 -1.16 11.86 -46.23
CA GLU A 119 -1.31 12.35 -47.61
C GLU A 119 -0.51 11.48 -48.59
#